data_AF-A0A1Y4QHW4-F1
#
_entry.id   AF-A0A1Y4QHW4-F1
#
_cell.length_a   1.000
_cell.length_b   1.000
_cell.length_c   1.000
_cell.angle_alpha   90.00
_cell.angle_beta   90.00
_cell.angle_gamma   90.00
#
_symmetry.space_group_name_H-M   'P 1'
#
loop_
_entity.id
_entity.type
_entity.pdbx_description
1 polymer ?
#
loop_
_entity_poly.entity_id
_entity_poly.type
_entity_poly.pdbx_seq_one_letter_code
_entity_poly.pdbx_strand_id
1 'polypeptide(L)'
;MKPKKEYKTRLQIARLNAGYSQADVQRILGFLNRKTLCAYEKDVLNPTNKVLCLLPQLYGVSLDYIYKEDNYQNHDDFVTKVLLLDSNSITTLKNLKMNNVNLSDLKIFIKQLED
;
A
#
# COMPACT_ATOMS: atom_id res chain seq x y z
N MET A 1 15.94 -14.05 -31.16
CA MET A 1 15.72 -13.81 -29.71
C MET A 1 14.31 -13.28 -29.52
N LYS A 2 13.43 -14.01 -28.82
CA LYS A 2 12.13 -13.46 -28.43
C LYS A 2 12.36 -12.48 -27.27
N PRO A 3 11.73 -11.28 -27.23
CA PRO A 3 11.87 -10.38 -26.11
C PRO A 3 11.37 -11.10 -24.85
N LYS A 4 12.20 -11.12 -23.81
CA LYS A 4 11.85 -11.69 -22.51
C LYS A 4 10.73 -10.81 -21.96
N LYS A 5 9.49 -11.33 -21.91
CA LYS A 5 8.32 -10.60 -21.41
C LYS A 5 8.59 -10.29 -19.93
N GLU A 6 9.01 -9.06 -19.64
CA GLU A 6 9.38 -8.64 -18.29
C GLU A 6 8.08 -8.40 -17.51
N TYR A 7 7.59 -9.44 -16.84
CA TYR A 7 6.47 -9.31 -15.93
C TYR A 7 6.92 -8.43 -14.75
N LYS A 8 6.40 -7.20 -14.69
CA LYS A 8 6.66 -6.31 -13.56
C LYS A 8 5.96 -6.88 -12.33
N THR A 9 6.72 -7.13 -11.28
CA THR A 9 6.16 -7.55 -9.99
C THR A 9 5.43 -6.39 -9.33
N ARG A 10 4.50 -6.70 -8.43
CA ARG A 10 3.78 -5.65 -7.67
C ARG A 10 4.71 -4.85 -6.77
N LEU A 11 5.80 -5.45 -6.31
CA LEU A 11 6.85 -4.72 -5.58
C LEU A 11 7.50 -3.63 -6.44
N GLN A 12 7.80 -3.95 -7.70
CA GLN A 12 8.36 -2.99 -8.65
C GLN A 12 7.35 -1.87 -8.96
N ILE A 13 6.08 -2.23 -9.18
CA ILE A 13 5.01 -1.26 -9.44
C ILE A 13 4.80 -0.34 -8.23
N ALA A 14 4.75 -0.89 -7.02
CA ALA A 14 4.62 -0.12 -5.78
C ALA A 14 5.75 0.91 -5.62
N ARG A 15 7.00 0.49 -5.86
CA ARG A 15 8.14 1.41 -5.81
C ARG A 15 8.00 2.56 -6.81
N LEU A 16 7.60 2.26 -8.04
CA LEU A 16 7.43 3.26 -9.10
C LEU A 16 6.28 4.21 -8.82
N ASN A 17 5.15 3.71 -8.33
CA ASN A 17 4.00 4.53 -7.93
C ASN A 17 4.33 5.46 -6.76
N ALA A 18 5.21 5.02 -5.86
CA ALA A 18 5.73 5.84 -4.77
C ALA A 18 6.81 6.84 -5.22
N GLY A 19 7.20 6.83 -6.51
CA GLY A 19 8.14 7.79 -7.08
C GLY A 19 9.62 7.52 -6.80
N TYR A 20 9.97 6.33 -6.29
CA TYR A 20 11.34 6.01 -5.91
C TYR A 20 12.11 5.25 -7.00
N SER A 21 13.38 5.58 -7.22
CA SER A 21 14.32 4.71 -7.91
C SER A 21 14.90 3.64 -6.97
N GLN A 22 15.47 2.56 -7.51
CA GLN A 22 16.17 1.57 -6.68
C GLN A 22 17.36 2.18 -5.91
N ALA A 23 17.96 3.25 -6.45
CA ALA A 23 19.04 3.98 -5.78
C ALA A 23 18.51 4.83 -4.61
N ASP A 24 17.32 5.40 -4.73
CA ASP A 24 16.67 6.13 -3.64
C ASP A 24 16.34 5.19 -2.49
N VAL A 25 15.76 4.02 -2.78
CA VAL A 25 15.43 3.02 -1.76
C VAL A 25 16.68 2.54 -1.02
N GLN A 26 17.78 2.30 -1.75
CA GLN A 26 19.07 1.97 -1.13
C GLN A 26 19.55 3.10 -0.21
N ARG A 27 19.42 4.36 -0.64
CA ARG A 27 19.82 5.54 0.15
C ARG A 27 18.97 5.70 1.42
N ILE A 28 17.66 5.50 1.29
CA ILE A 28 16.68 5.65 2.39
C ILE A 28 16.84 4.54 3.43
N LEU A 29 16.97 3.28 2.98
CA LEU A 29 17.04 2.15 3.90
C LEU A 29 18.46 1.89 4.42
N GLY A 30 19.51 2.27 3.67
CA GLY A 30 20.92 2.17 4.05
C GLY A 30 21.49 0.74 4.09
N PHE A 31 20.70 -0.26 4.46
CA PHE A 31 21.11 -1.67 4.54
C PHE A 31 20.76 -2.49 3.30
N LEU A 32 19.88 -1.98 2.42
CA LEU A 32 19.38 -2.73 1.26
C LEU A 32 20.15 -2.34 -0.01
N ASN A 33 20.87 -3.31 -0.59
CA ASN A 33 21.58 -3.09 -1.84
C ASN A 33 20.65 -3.10 -3.07
N ARG A 34 20.95 -2.25 -4.06
CA ARG A 34 20.25 -2.21 -5.37
C ARG A 34 20.12 -3.57 -6.04
N LYS A 35 21.20 -4.37 -6.05
CA LYS A 35 21.19 -5.72 -6.66
C LYS A 35 20.18 -6.64 -5.97
N THR A 36 20.13 -6.59 -4.63
CA THR A 36 19.19 -7.38 -3.82
C THR A 36 17.76 -6.94 -4.07
N LEU A 37 17.49 -5.64 -4.09
CA LEU A 37 16.16 -5.10 -4.42
C LEU A 37 15.72 -5.50 -5.83
N CYS A 38 16.62 -5.46 -6.81
CA CYS A 38 16.35 -5.92 -8.17
C CYS A 38 16.03 -7.42 -8.23
N ALA A 39 16.67 -8.25 -7.40
CA ALA A 39 16.35 -9.68 -7.29
C ALA A 39 14.96 -9.90 -6.68
N TYR A 40 14.59 -9.13 -5.65
CA TYR A 40 13.23 -9.14 -5.07
C TYR A 40 12.18 -8.73 -6.10
N GLU A 41 12.43 -7.66 -6.86
CA GLU A 41 11.52 -7.18 -7.91
C GLU A 41 11.36 -8.14 -9.09
N LYS A 42 12.19 -9.17 -9.18
CA LYS A 42 12.13 -10.20 -10.22
C LYS A 42 11.64 -11.55 -9.70
N ASP A 43 11.19 -11.61 -8.45
CA ASP A 43 10.82 -12.85 -7.74
C ASP A 43 11.96 -13.90 -7.76
N VAL A 44 13.22 -13.46 -7.92
CA VAL A 44 14.41 -14.35 -7.93
C VAL A 44 14.82 -14.69 -6.50
N LEU A 45 14.55 -13.78 -5.56
CA LEU A 45 14.88 -13.93 -4.16
C LEU A 45 13.67 -13.49 -3.33
N ASN A 46 13.42 -14.18 -2.22
CA ASN A 46 12.39 -13.77 -1.28
C ASN A 46 12.91 -12.70 -0.33
N PRO A 47 12.16 -11.62 -0.08
CA PRO A 47 12.56 -10.61 0.88
C PRO A 47 12.58 -11.16 2.31
N THR A 48 13.48 -10.65 3.14
CA THR A 48 13.49 -10.97 4.57
C THR A 48 12.37 -10.25 5.30
N ASN A 49 11.96 -10.74 6.47
CA ASN A 49 10.91 -10.11 7.30
C ASN A 49 11.15 -8.61 7.52
N LYS A 50 12.40 -8.21 7.75
CA LYS A 50 12.77 -6.79 7.91
C LYS A 50 12.44 -5.98 6.66
N VAL A 51 12.74 -6.50 5.47
CA VAL A 51 12.45 -5.85 4.19
C VAL A 51 10.94 -5.83 3.93
N LEU A 52 10.24 -6.91 4.29
CA LEU A 52 8.78 -7.02 4.17
C LEU A 52 8.01 -6.05 5.06
N CYS A 53 8.57 -5.61 6.19
CA CYS A 53 7.95 -4.55 6.98
C CYS A 53 8.25 -3.16 6.40
N LEU A 54 9.48 -2.92 5.96
CA LEU A 54 9.95 -1.58 5.61
C LEU A 54 9.56 -1.13 4.21
N LEU A 55 9.58 -2.02 3.21
CA LEU A 55 9.23 -1.64 1.83
C LEU A 55 7.76 -1.24 1.66
N PRO A 56 6.77 -1.99 2.19
CA PRO A 56 5.37 -1.57 2.06
C PRO A 56 5.12 -0.24 2.75
N GLN A 57 5.70 -0.03 3.94
CA GLN A 57 5.62 1.25 4.65
C GLN A 57 6.20 2.40 3.84
N LEU A 58 7.39 2.20 3.24
CA LEU A 58 8.03 3.21 2.41
C LEU A 58 7.21 3.56 1.16
N TYR A 59 6.56 2.55 0.56
CA TYR A 59 5.79 2.73 -0.68
C TYR A 59 4.32 3.09 -0.43
N GLY A 60 3.87 3.14 0.83
CA GLY A 60 2.47 3.37 1.18
C GLY A 60 1.54 2.27 0.65
N VAL A 61 2.00 1.02 0.66
CA VAL A 61 1.23 -0.15 0.18
C VAL A 61 1.05 -1.18 1.29
N SER A 62 0.04 -2.04 1.18
CA SER A 62 -0.14 -3.20 2.08
C SER A 62 0.78 -4.35 1.69
N LEU A 63 1.03 -5.25 2.65
CA LEU A 63 1.77 -6.48 2.38
C LEU A 63 0.98 -7.40 1.42
N ASP A 64 -0.34 -7.49 1.63
CA ASP A 64 -1.26 -8.28 0.81
C ASP A 64 -1.26 -7.84 -0.65
N TYR A 65 -1.13 -6.53 -0.89
CA TYR A 65 -0.96 -5.99 -2.23
C TYR A 65 0.30 -6.54 -2.90
N ILE A 66 1.44 -6.55 -2.21
CA ILE A 66 2.71 -7.03 -2.77
C ILE A 66 2.63 -8.52 -3.13
N TYR A 67 1.98 -9.32 -2.28
CA TYR A 67 1.84 -10.77 -2.46
C TYR A 67 0.70 -11.20 -3.38
N LYS A 68 -0.05 -10.25 -3.96
CA LYS A 68 -1.18 -10.53 -4.85
C LYS A 68 -2.39 -11.16 -4.16
N GLU A 69 -2.46 -11.07 -2.83
CA GLU A 69 -3.63 -11.49 -2.04
C GLU A 69 -4.77 -10.47 -2.15
N ASP A 70 -4.44 -9.18 -2.35
CA ASP A 70 -5.41 -8.11 -2.52
C ASP A 70 -5.05 -7.21 -3.71
N ASN A 71 -6.03 -6.78 -4.51
CA ASN A 71 -5.84 -5.86 -5.63
C ASN A 71 -5.74 -4.38 -5.23
N TYR A 72 -6.06 -4.03 -3.99
CA TYR A 72 -5.98 -2.66 -3.50
C TYR A 72 -4.58 -2.32 -3.00
N GLN A 73 -4.06 -1.16 -3.38
CA GLN A 73 -2.70 -0.76 -3.02
C GLN A 73 -2.54 -0.64 -1.50
N ASN A 74 -3.56 -0.10 -0.84
CA ASN A 74 -3.65 0.04 0.61
C ASN A 74 -5.13 0.16 1.04
N HIS A 75 -5.37 0.32 2.34
CA HIS A 75 -6.73 0.45 2.88
C HIS A 75 -7.50 1.65 2.32
N ASP A 76 -6.83 2.78 2.08
CA ASP A 76 -7.48 3.98 1.54
C ASP A 76 -7.95 3.75 0.10
N ASP A 77 -7.18 2.99 -0.69
CA ASP A 77 -7.56 2.59 -2.05
C ASP A 77 -8.80 1.70 -2.06
N PHE A 78 -8.90 0.76 -1.10
CA PHE A 78 -10.12 -0.04 -0.90
C PHE A 78 -11.33 0.83 -0.54
N VAL A 79 -11.17 1.71 0.46
CA VAL A 79 -12.26 2.59 0.93
C VAL A 79 -12.75 3.49 -0.20
N THR A 80 -11.84 4.04 -1.00
CA THR A 80 -12.21 4.93 -2.11
C THR A 80 -12.92 4.17 -3.23
N LYS A 81 -12.40 2.99 -3.62
CA LYS A 81 -12.93 2.24 -4.79
C LYS A 81 -14.19 1.43 -4.48
N VAL A 82 -14.27 0.86 -3.29
CA VAL A 82 -15.35 -0.06 -2.91
C VAL A 82 -16.44 0.65 -2.12
N LEU A 83 -16.05 1.48 -1.14
CA LEU A 83 -17.01 2.22 -0.31
C LEU A 83 -17.39 3.58 -0.94
N LEU A 84 -16.73 3.98 -2.03
CA LEU A 84 -17.00 5.20 -2.79
C LEU A 84 -16.92 6.48 -1.92
N LEU A 85 -16.14 6.42 -0.84
CA LEU A 85 -15.89 7.57 0.03
C LEU A 85 -14.82 8.45 -0.60
N ASP A 86 -15.10 9.74 -0.72
CA ASP A 86 -14.12 10.71 -1.21
C ASP A 86 -13.04 11.01 -0.16
N SER A 87 -11.93 11.61 -0.59
CA SER A 87 -10.77 11.88 0.25
C SER A 87 -11.08 12.79 1.45
N ASN A 88 -12.04 13.72 1.33
CA ASN A 88 -12.43 14.59 2.44
C ASN A 88 -13.23 13.79 3.48
N SER A 89 -14.14 12.93 3.03
CA SER A 89 -14.87 12.02 3.92
C SER A 89 -13.93 11.10 4.69
N ILE A 90 -12.96 10.48 4.01
CA ILE A 90 -11.94 9.63 4.65
C ILE A 90 -11.14 10.41 5.69
N THR A 91 -10.66 11.60 5.34
CA THR A 91 -9.86 12.46 6.23
C THR A 91 -10.66 12.85 7.47
N THR A 92 -11.93 13.22 7.28
CA THR A 92 -12.85 13.57 8.37
C THR A 92 -13.02 12.39 9.31
N LEU A 93 -13.30 11.19 8.80
CA LEU A 93 -13.46 9.98 9.61
C LEU A 93 -12.18 9.63 10.39
N LYS A 94 -11.00 9.75 9.75
CA LYS A 94 -9.71 9.53 10.41
C LYS A 94 -9.49 10.52 11.56
N ASN A 95 -9.78 11.81 11.34
CA ASN A 95 -9.65 12.84 12.36
C ASN A 95 -10.61 12.61 13.54
N LEU A 96 -11.86 12.22 13.28
CA LEU A 96 -12.82 11.90 14.34
C LEU A 96 -12.33 10.74 15.20
N LYS A 97 -11.80 9.68 14.55
CA LYS A 97 -11.21 8.53 15.25
C LYS A 97 -10.00 8.94 16.08
N MET A 98 -9.08 9.75 15.54
CA MET A 98 -7.89 10.21 16.26
C MET A 98 -8.25 11.06 17.50
N ASN A 99 -9.32 11.83 17.41
CA ASN A 99 -9.80 12.67 18.52
C ASN A 99 -10.75 11.93 19.49
N ASN A 100 -10.91 10.60 19.34
CA ASN A 100 -11.83 9.78 20.15
C ASN A 100 -13.25 10.36 20.23
N VAL A 101 -13.72 10.99 19.15
CA VAL A 101 -15.08 11.55 19.11
C VAL A 101 -16.09 10.42 19.18
N ASN A 102 -17.11 10.58 20.03
CA ASN A 102 -18.21 9.62 20.10
C ASN A 102 -19.05 9.72 18.82
N LEU A 103 -19.25 8.59 18.15
CA LEU A 103 -19.99 8.49 16.88
C LEU A 103 -21.36 7.79 17.06
N SER A 104 -21.93 7.81 18.27
CA SER A 104 -23.26 7.27 18.56
C SER A 104 -24.31 7.82 17.60
N ASP A 105 -24.27 9.13 17.37
CA ASP A 105 -25.29 9.84 16.60
C ASP A 105 -25.20 9.47 15.12
N LEU A 106 -23.98 9.31 14.60
CA LEU A 106 -23.75 8.81 13.26
C LEU A 106 -24.24 7.37 13.09
N LYS A 107 -24.02 6.50 14.08
CA LYS A 107 -24.54 5.11 14.03
C LYS A 107 -26.06 5.08 14.02
N ILE A 108 -26.71 5.93 14.81
CA ILE A 108 -28.17 6.06 14.83
C ILE A 108 -28.67 6.51 13.46
N PHE A 109 -28.02 7.54 12.90
CA PHE A 109 -28.37 8.08 11.58
C PHE A 109 -28.22 7.04 10.46
N ILE A 110 -27.10 6.29 10.41
CA ILE A 110 -26.90 5.25 9.40
C ILE A 110 -27.99 4.18 9.51
N LYS A 111 -28.33 3.77 10.73
CA LYS A 111 -29.37 2.77 10.96
C LYS A 111 -30.75 3.23 10.46
N GLN A 112 -31.04 4.52 10.54
CA GLN A 112 -32.28 5.10 10.00
C GLN A 112 -32.33 5.15 8.46
N LEU A 113 -31.20 5.02 7.78
CA LEU A 113 -31.12 4.96 6.31
C LEU A 113 -31.23 3.54 5.76
N GLU A 114 -31.06 2.53 6.62
CA GLU A 114 -31.18 1.10 6.27
C GLU A 114 -32.63 0.58 6.39
N ASP A 115 -33.52 1.35 7.02
CA ASP A 115 -34.98 1.13 7.11
C ASP A 115 -35.72 1.87 5.98
#